data_AF-A0A161K4V1-F1
#
_entry.id   AF-A0A161K4V1-F1
#
_cell.length_a   1.000
_cell.length_b   1.000
_cell.length_c   1.000
_cell.angle_alpha   90.00
_cell.angle_beta   90.00
_cell.angle_gamma   90.00
#
_symmetry.space_group_name_H-M   'P 1'
#
loop_
_entity.id
_entity.type
_entity.pdbx_description
1 polymer ?
#
loop_
_entity_poly.entity_id
_entity_poly.type
_entity_poly.pdbx_seq_one_letter_code
_entity_poly.pdbx_strand_id
1 'polypeptide(L)'
;MFTIMNKAATLVFWALVLTATVQGWTGVAGWLPTIGLVVAGIHVLEVLFFLAAFRSKSTNLRLDAIQVFVFGMFHLQRFMPKR
;
A
#
# COMPACT_ATOMS: atom_id res chain seq x y z
N MET A 1 11.04 13.04 -5.88
CA MET A 1 10.89 13.51 -4.49
C MET A 1 9.57 13.02 -3.85
N PHE A 2 8.43 13.10 -4.54
CA PHE A 2 7.13 12.65 -4.00
C PHE A 2 7.04 11.15 -3.64
N THR A 3 7.63 10.24 -4.43
CA THR A 3 7.43 8.79 -4.23
C THR A 3 8.05 8.25 -2.94
N ILE A 4 9.21 8.76 -2.51
CA ILE A 4 9.87 8.33 -1.27
C ILE A 4 9.07 8.83 -0.04
N MET A 5 8.64 10.09 -0.07
CA MET A 5 7.83 10.68 0.98
C MET A 5 6.49 9.94 1.14
N ASN A 6 5.83 9.59 0.04
CA ASN A 6 4.59 8.83 0.07
C ASN A 6 4.79 7.42 0.64
N LYS A 7 5.88 6.73 0.25
CA LYS A 7 6.24 5.42 0.85
C LYS A 7 6.46 5.53 2.35
N ALA A 8 7.14 6.58 2.82
CA ALA A 8 7.33 6.82 4.25
C ALA A 8 5.99 7.06 4.97
N ALA A 9 5.10 7.87 4.40
CA ALA A 9 3.77 8.10 4.95
C ALA A 9 2.94 6.81 5.06
N THR A 10 2.98 5.94 4.04
CA THR A 10 2.29 4.65 4.07
C THR A 10 2.83 3.73 5.18
N LEU A 11 4.15 3.74 5.44
CA LEU A 11 4.72 2.98 6.55
C LEU A 11 4.27 3.51 7.91
N VAL A 12 4.26 4.84 8.08
CA VAL A 12 3.75 5.48 9.31
C VAL A 12 2.28 5.13 9.52
N PHE A 13 1.47 5.16 8.46
CA PHE A 13 0.07 4.73 8.50
C PHE A 13 -0.07 3.28 8.99
N TRP A 14 0.68 2.33 8.42
CA TRP A 14 0.62 0.93 8.87
C TRP A 14 1.06 0.76 10.32
N ALA A 15 2.09 1.48 10.76
CA ALA A 15 2.51 1.47 12.16
C ALA A 15 1.38 1.94 13.08
N LEU A 16 0.70 3.04 12.74
CA LEU A 16 -0.44 3.55 13.50
C LEU A 16 -1.62 2.57 13.52
N VAL A 17 -1.95 1.93 12.40
CA VAL A 17 -2.99 0.90 12.31
C VAL A 17 -2.67 -0.26 13.25
N LEU A 18 -1.44 -0.77 13.21
CA LEU A 18 -1.00 -1.87 14.07
C LEU A 18 -1.04 -1.48 15.55
N THR A 19 -0.52 -0.31 15.90
CA THR A 19 -0.55 0.21 17.28
C THR A 19 -2.00 0.35 17.77
N ALA A 20 -2.88 0.98 16.99
CA ALA A 20 -4.28 1.14 17.35
C ALA A 20 -5.00 -0.21 17.52
N THR A 21 -4.68 -1.20 16.69
CA THR A 21 -5.24 -2.56 16.76
C THR A 21 -4.78 -3.28 18.04
N VAL A 22 -3.49 -3.25 18.35
CA VAL A 22 -2.91 -3.95 19.51
C VAL A 22 -3.29 -3.28 20.83
N GLN A 23 -3.30 -1.96 20.87
CA GLN A 23 -3.57 -1.19 22.09
C GLN A 23 -5.05 -0.87 22.30
N GLY A 24 -5.93 -1.23 21.37
CA GLY A 24 -7.37 -1.02 21.49
C GLY A 24 -7.76 0.45 21.61
N TRP A 25 -7.18 1.32 20.76
CA TRP A 25 -7.48 2.75 20.78
C TRP A 25 -8.98 3.00 20.59
N THR A 26 -9.51 4.06 21.22
CA THR A 26 -10.95 4.40 21.20
C THR A 26 -11.20 5.77 20.57
N GLY A 27 -12.47 6.15 20.42
CA GLY A 27 -12.87 7.40 19.77
C GLY A 27 -12.53 7.41 18.27
N VAL A 28 -12.15 8.57 17.75
CA VAL A 28 -11.80 8.73 16.31
C VAL A 28 -10.64 7.81 15.90
N ALA A 29 -9.61 7.72 16.75
CA ALA A 29 -8.43 6.91 16.46
C ALA A 29 -8.73 5.40 16.50
N GLY A 30 -9.79 4.98 17.19
CA GLY A 30 -10.26 3.58 17.21
C GLY A 30 -10.81 3.09 15.87
N TRP A 31 -11.06 3.98 14.91
CA TRP A 31 -11.43 3.60 13.54
C TRP A 31 -10.22 3.21 12.66
N LEU A 32 -8.99 3.49 13.10
CA LEU A 32 -7.77 3.18 12.34
C LEU A 32 -7.68 1.71 11.89
N PRO A 33 -7.98 0.69 12.72
CA PRO A 33 -7.97 -0.70 12.27
C PRO A 33 -8.93 -0.96 11.10
N THR A 34 -10.15 -0.41 11.18
CA THR A 34 -11.17 -0.55 10.13
C THR A 34 -10.72 0.14 8.83
N ILE A 35 -10.20 1.36 8.94
CA ILE A 35 -9.64 2.09 7.79
C ILE A 35 -8.46 1.32 7.20
N GLY A 36 -7.59 0.76 8.04
CA GLY A 36 -6.48 -0.10 7.64
C GLY A 36 -6.92 -1.33 6.86
N LEU A 37 -8.01 -1.99 7.25
CA LEU A 37 -8.59 -3.11 6.51
C LEU A 37 -9.12 -2.68 5.14
N VAL A 38 -9.79 -1.53 5.06
CA VAL A 38 -10.26 -0.98 3.77
C VAL A 38 -9.07 -0.70 2.85
N VAL A 39 -8.02 -0.05 3.36
CA VAL A 39 -6.79 0.23 2.60
C VAL A 39 -6.09 -1.07 2.17
N ALA A 40 -6.01 -2.07 3.06
CA ALA A 40 -5.46 -3.38 2.71
C ALA A 40 -6.25 -4.04 1.56
N GLY A 41 -7.58 -3.95 1.60
CA GLY A 41 -8.45 -4.42 0.52
C GLY A 41 -8.18 -3.71 -0.80
N ILE A 42 -8.01 -2.38 -0.79
CA ILE A 42 -7.62 -1.61 -1.97
C ILE A 42 -6.25 -2.08 -2.49
N HIS A 43 -5.27 -2.26 -1.63
CA HIS A 43 -3.94 -2.74 -2.03
C HIS A 43 -4.00 -4.15 -2.65
N VAL A 44 -4.88 -5.05 -2.19
CA VAL A 44 -5.12 -6.35 -2.87
C VAL A 44 -5.62 -6.12 -4.30
N LEU A 45 -6.60 -5.23 -4.49
CA LEU A 45 -7.10 -4.90 -5.84
C LEU A 45 -6.00 -4.30 -6.72
N GLU A 46 -5.13 -3.47 -6.17
CA GLU A 46 -3.98 -2.90 -6.87
C GLU A 46 -2.95 -3.96 -7.26
N VAL A 47 -2.70 -4.96 -6.41
CA VAL A 47 -1.87 -6.12 -6.76
C VAL A 47 -2.50 -6.91 -7.90
N LEU A 48 -3.81 -7.17 -7.87
CA LEU A 48 -4.50 -7.86 -8.95
C LEU A 48 -4.40 -7.07 -10.26
N PHE A 49 -4.58 -5.76 -10.22
CA PHE A 49 -4.39 -4.87 -11.36
C PHE A 49 -2.95 -4.91 -11.88
N PHE A 50 -1.96 -4.86 -10.99
CA PHE A 50 -0.54 -5.00 -11.34
C PHE A 50 -0.28 -6.31 -12.08
N LEU A 51 -0.79 -7.42 -11.55
CA LEU A 51 -0.64 -8.74 -12.14
C LEU A 51 -1.32 -8.82 -13.52
N ALA A 52 -2.49 -8.21 -13.69
CA ALA A 52 -3.19 -8.20 -14.96
C ALA A 52 -2.50 -7.32 -16.03
N ALA A 53 -2.04 -6.13 -15.66
CA ALA A 53 -1.60 -5.10 -16.60
C ALA A 53 -0.07 -4.99 -16.78
N PHE A 54 0.72 -5.33 -15.77
CA PHE A 54 2.15 -5.00 -15.72
C PHE A 54 3.08 -6.18 -15.41
N ARG A 55 2.56 -7.40 -15.17
CA ARG A 55 3.38 -8.58 -14.86
C ARG A 55 4.51 -8.83 -15.86
N SER A 56 4.28 -8.57 -17.15
CA SER A 56 5.26 -8.78 -18.22
C SER A 56 6.37 -7.73 -18.25
N LYS A 57 6.17 -6.60 -17.59
CA LYS A 57 7.16 -5.50 -17.47
C LYS A 57 7.99 -5.60 -16.19
N SER A 58 7.67 -6.54 -15.30
CA SER A 58 8.35 -6.70 -14.02
C SER A 58 9.58 -7.61 -14.16
N THR A 59 10.72 -7.15 -13.65
CA THR A 59 11.94 -7.96 -13.55
C THR A 59 11.88 -8.94 -12.37
N ASN A 60 11.15 -8.58 -11.30
CA ASN A 60 10.97 -9.42 -10.13
C ASN A 60 9.52 -9.35 -9.62
N LEU A 61 8.68 -10.19 -10.22
CA LEU A 61 7.23 -10.17 -10.03
C LEU A 61 6.81 -10.24 -8.55
N ARG A 62 7.48 -11.08 -7.76
CA ARG A 62 7.16 -11.27 -6.34
C ARG A 62 7.48 -10.02 -5.53
N LEU A 63 8.68 -9.45 -5.70
CA LEU A 63 9.06 -8.24 -4.98
C LEU A 63 8.20 -7.05 -5.38
N ASP A 64 7.87 -6.93 -6.67
CA ASP A 64 7.03 -5.84 -7.15
C ASP A 64 5.60 -5.96 -6.63
N ALA A 65 5.01 -7.18 -6.62
CA ALA A 65 3.70 -7.41 -6.03
C ALA A 65 3.67 -7.09 -4.53
N ILE A 66 4.71 -7.48 -3.78
CA ILE A 66 4.84 -7.11 -2.36
C ILE A 66 4.92 -5.59 -2.19
N GLN A 67 5.68 -4.90 -3.04
CA GLN A 67 5.79 -3.45 -2.95
C GLN A 67 4.48 -2.74 -3.31
N VAL A 68 3.71 -3.25 -4.27
CA VAL A 68 2.33 -2.76 -4.52
C VAL A 68 1.44 -3.05 -3.31
N PHE A 69 1.52 -4.23 -2.71
CA PHE A 69 0.70 -4.56 -1.54
C PHE A 69 1.01 -3.67 -0.33
N VAL A 70 2.27 -3.31 -0.10
CA VAL A 70 2.66 -2.52 1.07
C VAL A 70 2.48 -1.01 0.83
N PHE A 71 2.87 -0.53 -0.35
CA PHE A 71 2.95 0.89 -0.67
C PHE A 71 1.89 1.38 -1.66
N GLY A 72 1.06 0.49 -2.18
CA GLY A 72 0.02 0.79 -3.16
C GLY A 72 0.51 1.28 -4.52
N MET A 73 -0.33 2.05 -5.21
CA MET A 73 -0.10 2.61 -6.55
C MET A 73 1.20 3.43 -6.70
N PHE A 74 1.83 3.90 -5.62
CA PHE A 74 3.11 4.61 -5.69
C PHE A 74 4.24 3.74 -6.27
N HIS A 75 4.16 2.41 -6.08
CA HIS A 75 5.09 1.50 -6.74
C HIS A 75 4.74 1.29 -8.22
N LEU A 76 3.44 1.28 -8.56
CA LEU A 76 2.95 1.13 -9.93
C LEU A 76 3.39 2.25 -10.86
N GLN A 77 3.60 3.47 -10.33
CA GLN A 77 4.15 4.61 -11.09
C GLN A 77 5.48 4.29 -11.78
N ARG A 78 6.27 3.34 -11.28
CA ARG A 78 7.51 2.90 -11.93
C ARG A 78 7.28 2.26 -13.30
N PHE A 79 6.12 1.63 -13.50
CA PHE A 79 5.76 0.90 -14.73
C PHE A 79 4.92 1.74 -15.70
N MET A 80 4.49 2.93 -15.27
CA MET A 80 3.69 3.84 -16.08
C MET A 80 4.59 4.76 -16.91
N PRO A 81 4.19 5.09 -18.16
CA PRO A 81 4.89 6.12 -18.93
C PRO A 81 4.89 7.44 -18.14
N LYS A 82 6.06 8.09 -18.04
CA LYS A 82 6.12 9.46 -17.53
C LYS A 82 5.46 10.36 -18.58
N ARG A 83 4.32 10.95 -18.22
CA ARG A 83 3.76 12.07 -18.99
C ARG A 83 4.57 13.32 -18.71
#